data_AF-A0A9X1SQ09-F1
#
_entry.id   AF-A0A9X1SQ09-F1
#
_cell.length_a   1.000
_cell.length_b   1.000
_cell.length_c   1.000
_cell.angle_alpha   90.00
_cell.angle_beta   90.00
_cell.angle_gamma   90.00
#
_symmetry.space_group_name_H-M   'P 1'
#
loop_
_entity.id
_entity.type
_entity.pdbx_description
1 polymer ?
#
loop_
_entity_poly.entity_id
_entity_poly.type
_entity_poly.pdbx_seq_one_letter_code
_entity_poly.pdbx_strand_id
1 'polypeptide(L)'
;MITKIRIRGYRIYKDFTLSPNAKLNILVGDNDAGKSTLMEAISLGLNGRIGGRGVMDELNPYWFNTELVEEFVELRKAGKKPALPEILIELYLNDHAELQVLCGAVNTDVPTNACPGVFLRIFPNHEYQDMLDEWLRRHCINSQPPPPLAH
;
A
#
# COMPACT_ATOMS: atom_id res chain seq x y z
N MET A 1 -2.40 20.37 -5.86
CA MET A 1 -1.04 20.00 -5.40
C MET A 1 -1.16 18.96 -4.30
N ILE A 2 -0.24 18.00 -4.21
CA ILE A 2 -0.21 16.98 -3.13
C ILE A 2 0.35 17.62 -1.84
N THR A 3 -0.37 17.48 -0.74
CA THR A 3 -0.01 18.04 0.59
C THR A 3 0.59 17.00 1.52
N LYS A 4 0.19 15.75 1.36
CA LYS A 4 0.66 14.62 2.16
C LYS A 4 0.57 13.33 1.37
N ILE A 5 1.55 12.47 1.60
CA ILE A 5 1.64 11.14 1.01
C ILE A 5 1.77 10.18 2.19
N ARG A 6 0.89 9.17 2.25
CA ARG A 6 1.02 8.06 3.18
C ARG A 6 1.14 6.77 2.38
N ILE A 7 2.12 5.93 2.71
CA ILE A 7 2.35 4.63 2.09
C ILE A 7 2.51 3.59 3.20
N ARG A 8 1.71 2.53 3.18
CA ARG A 8 1.82 1.39 4.09
C ARG A 8 1.86 0.09 3.32
N GLY A 9 2.71 -0.82 3.80
CA GLY A 9 2.87 -2.17 3.29
C GLY A 9 3.31 -2.29 1.83
N TYR A 10 3.90 -1.25 1.23
CA TYR A 10 4.33 -1.26 -0.17
C TYR A 10 5.85 -1.32 -0.31
N ARG A 11 6.38 -2.43 -0.84
CA ARG A 11 7.81 -2.70 -1.02
C ARG A 11 8.61 -2.35 0.24
N ILE A 12 9.54 -1.40 0.17
CA ILE A 12 10.36 -1.00 1.32
C ILE A 12 9.57 -0.21 2.39
N TYR A 13 8.40 0.33 2.06
CA TYR A 13 7.61 1.15 2.97
C TYR A 13 6.65 0.32 3.82
N LYS A 14 7.08 -0.03 5.05
CA LYS A 14 6.20 -0.62 6.08
C LYS A 14 5.13 0.38 6.52
N ASP A 15 5.55 1.55 6.98
CA ASP A 15 4.69 2.72 7.23
C ASP A 15 5.50 4.00 7.00
N PHE A 16 5.13 4.77 5.98
CA PHE A 16 5.85 5.94 5.52
C PHE A 16 4.89 7.10 5.33
N THR A 17 5.29 8.28 5.81
CA THR A 17 4.54 9.52 5.61
C THR A 17 5.49 10.63 5.17
N LEU A 18 5.11 11.37 4.13
CA LEU A 18 5.84 12.52 3.63
C LEU A 18 4.88 13.70 3.45
N SER A 19 5.28 14.88 3.92
CA SER A 19 4.61 16.15 3.62
C SER A 19 5.50 16.95 2.66
N PRO A 20 5.19 16.98 1.35
CA PRO A 20 6.01 17.70 0.39
C PRO A 20 6.06 19.19 0.68
N ASN A 21 7.20 19.82 0.37
CA ASN A 21 7.33 21.26 0.32
C ASN A 21 6.56 21.82 -0.90
N ALA A 22 5.90 22.96 -0.73
CA ALA A 22 5.10 23.58 -1.79
C ALA A 22 5.92 24.12 -2.97
N LYS A 23 7.23 24.35 -2.80
CA LYS A 23 8.10 24.93 -3.83
C LYS A 23 8.99 23.89 -4.49
N LEU A 24 9.84 23.22 -3.72
CA LEU A 24 10.86 22.30 -4.24
C LEU A 24 11.03 21.10 -3.31
N ASN A 25 11.00 19.92 -3.89
CA ASN A 25 11.27 18.66 -3.22
C ASN A 25 12.46 17.99 -3.92
N ILE A 26 13.52 17.68 -3.19
CA ILE A 26 14.69 16.97 -3.71
C ILE A 26 14.78 15.64 -2.97
N LEU A 27 14.76 14.53 -3.73
CA LEU A 27 14.90 13.19 -3.18
C LEU A 27 16.35 12.73 -3.33
N VAL A 28 17.06 12.57 -2.20
CA VAL A 28 18.46 12.13 -2.16
C VAL A 28 18.57 10.87 -1.29
N GLY A 29 19.42 9.95 -1.70
CA GLY A 29 19.69 8.70 -1.00
C GLY A 29 20.37 7.70 -1.92
N ASP A 30 20.84 6.59 -1.36
CA ASP A 30 21.54 5.55 -2.12
C ASP A 30 20.61 4.79 -3.07
N ASN A 31 21.20 3.97 -3.94
CA ASN A 31 20.43 3.00 -4.72
C ASN A 31 19.61 2.12 -3.76
N ASP A 32 18.40 1.77 -4.19
CA ASP A 32 17.44 0.98 -3.39
C ASP A 32 16.94 1.62 -2.08
N ALA A 33 17.29 2.88 -1.80
CA ALA A 33 16.75 3.64 -0.66
C ALA A 33 15.25 3.99 -0.77
N GLY A 34 14.52 3.45 -1.75
CA GLY A 34 13.08 3.66 -1.92
C GLY A 34 12.66 4.89 -2.73
N LYS A 35 13.59 5.68 -3.28
CA LYS A 35 13.26 6.90 -4.06
C LYS A 35 12.35 6.62 -5.26
N SER A 36 12.70 5.63 -6.08
CA SER A 36 11.88 5.22 -7.23
C SER A 36 10.56 4.60 -6.78
N THR A 37 10.56 3.85 -5.67
CA THR A 37 9.36 3.28 -5.06
C THR A 37 8.38 4.36 -4.60
N LEU A 38 8.85 5.49 -4.10
CA LEU A 38 7.99 6.61 -3.71
C LEU A 38 7.30 7.20 -4.95
N MET A 39 8.05 7.44 -6.02
CA MET A 39 7.47 7.95 -7.28
C MET A 39 6.48 6.97 -7.90
N GLU A 40 6.79 5.68 -7.86
CA GLU A 40 5.90 4.61 -8.32
C GLU A 40 4.62 4.54 -7.50
N ALA A 41 4.71 4.62 -6.16
CA ALA A 41 3.54 4.65 -5.28
C ALA A 41 2.64 5.86 -5.55
N ILE A 42 3.22 7.05 -5.79
CA ILE A 42 2.44 8.24 -6.18
C ILE A 42 1.72 8.01 -7.51
N SER A 43 2.42 7.49 -8.53
CA SER A 43 1.79 7.16 -9.83
C SER A 43 0.67 6.13 -9.68
N LEU A 44 0.90 5.13 -8.83
CA LEU A 44 -0.06 4.08 -8.56
C LEU A 44 -1.31 4.62 -7.84
N GLY A 45 -1.14 5.50 -6.85
CA GLY A 45 -2.26 6.16 -6.17
C GLY A 45 -3.07 7.11 -7.05
N LEU A 46 -2.43 7.82 -7.98
CA LEU A 46 -3.12 8.75 -8.88
C LEU A 46 -3.85 8.06 -10.03
N ASN A 47 -3.22 7.05 -10.63
CA ASN A 47 -3.67 6.51 -11.91
C ASN A 47 -4.04 5.02 -11.86
N GLY A 48 -3.76 4.32 -10.76
CA GLY A 48 -3.96 2.87 -10.66
C GLY A 48 -3.09 2.07 -11.62
N ARG A 49 -1.93 2.62 -12.04
CA ARG A 49 -1.04 2.02 -13.05
C ARG A 49 0.40 1.91 -12.58
N ILE A 50 1.04 0.80 -12.97
CA ILE A 50 2.49 0.56 -12.85
C ILE A 50 3.02 0.17 -14.23
N GLY A 51 4.17 0.72 -14.63
CA GLY A 51 4.80 0.39 -15.92
C GLY A 51 3.92 0.64 -17.16
N GLY A 52 2.87 1.47 -17.03
CA GLY A 52 1.89 1.70 -18.09
C GLY A 52 0.76 0.66 -18.17
N ARG A 53 0.72 -0.36 -17.30
CA ARG A 53 -0.36 -1.36 -17.20
C ARG A 53 -1.21 -1.14 -15.95
N GLY A 54 -2.43 -1.68 -15.94
CA GLY A 54 -3.35 -1.55 -14.81
C GLY A 54 -2.88 -2.37 -13.62
N VAL A 55 -3.16 -1.89 -12.39
CA VAL A 55 -2.76 -2.56 -11.15
C VAL A 55 -3.29 -4.00 -11.05
N MET A 56 -4.47 -4.26 -11.61
CA MET A 56 -5.10 -5.59 -11.60
C MET A 56 -4.35 -6.59 -12.49
N ASP A 57 -3.73 -6.11 -13.57
CA ASP A 57 -2.99 -6.96 -14.51
C ASP A 57 -1.59 -7.32 -14.00
N GLU A 58 -1.02 -6.51 -13.10
CA GLU A 58 0.35 -6.64 -12.61
C GLU A 58 0.44 -7.03 -11.12
N LEU A 59 -0.68 -7.34 -10.46
CA LEU A 59 -0.70 -7.61 -9.02
C LEU A 59 0.32 -8.70 -8.66
N ASN A 60 1.31 -8.34 -7.84
CA ASN A 60 2.41 -9.22 -7.51
C ASN A 60 2.59 -9.33 -5.99
N PRO A 61 2.69 -10.54 -5.42
CA PRO A 61 2.97 -10.73 -3.98
C PRO A 61 4.25 -10.01 -3.49
N TYR A 62 5.23 -9.79 -4.35
CA TYR A 62 6.46 -9.05 -4.00
C TYR A 62 6.25 -7.54 -3.83
N TRP A 63 5.05 -7.02 -4.08
CA TRP A 63 4.71 -5.63 -3.75
C TRP A 63 4.42 -5.42 -2.27
N PHE A 64 4.05 -6.48 -1.55
CA PHE A 64 3.85 -6.38 -0.11
C PHE A 64 5.20 -6.19 0.59
N ASN A 65 5.21 -5.35 1.61
CA ASN A 65 6.40 -5.15 2.43
C ASN A 65 6.80 -6.47 3.09
N THR A 66 8.06 -6.86 2.89
CA THR A 66 8.59 -8.15 3.36
C THR A 66 8.50 -8.29 4.87
N GLU A 67 8.79 -7.23 5.64
CA GLU A 67 8.72 -7.27 7.10
C GLU A 67 7.30 -7.54 7.60
N LEU A 68 6.28 -6.94 6.97
CA LEU A 68 4.87 -7.21 7.30
C LEU A 68 4.46 -8.65 6.95
N VAL A 69 4.95 -9.18 5.83
CA VAL A 69 4.70 -10.56 5.43
C VAL A 69 5.37 -11.54 6.41
N GLU A 70 6.62 -11.29 6.78
CA GLU A 70 7.35 -12.10 7.77
C GLU A 70 6.67 -12.07 9.14
N GLU A 71 6.29 -10.88 9.62
CA GLU A 71 5.55 -10.70 10.87
C GLU A 71 4.22 -11.47 10.85
N PHE A 72 3.48 -11.39 9.74
CA PHE A 72 2.26 -12.18 9.54
C PHE A 72 2.52 -13.69 9.64
N VAL A 73 3.55 -14.19 8.93
CA VAL A 73 3.90 -15.61 8.92
C VAL A 73 4.29 -16.11 10.32
N GLU A 74 5.11 -15.35 11.05
CA GLU A 74 5.54 -15.73 12.41
C GLU A 74 4.36 -15.74 13.40
N LEU A 75 3.47 -14.75 13.34
CA LEU A 75 2.27 -14.73 14.16
C LEU A 75 1.34 -15.92 13.84
N ARG A 76 1.22 -16.31 12.55
CA ARG A 76 0.47 -17.50 12.14
C ARG A 76 1.09 -18.79 12.65
N LYS A 77 2.42 -18.94 12.58
CA LYS A 77 3.14 -20.10 13.15
C LYS A 77 2.94 -20.20 14.66
N ALA A 78 2.82 -19.06 15.35
CA ALA A 78 2.48 -18.99 16.77
C ALA A 78 0.99 -19.27 17.09
N GLY A 79 0.20 -19.71 16.10
CA GLY A 79 -1.22 -20.03 16.28
C GLY A 79 -2.15 -18.82 16.40
N LYS A 80 -1.65 -17.60 16.18
CA LYS A 80 -2.47 -16.38 16.17
C LYS A 80 -3.16 -16.22 14.82
N LYS A 81 -4.20 -15.38 14.77
CA LYS A 81 -4.90 -14.98 13.55
C LYS A 81 -4.70 -13.48 13.28
N PRO A 82 -3.48 -13.05 12.88
CA PRO A 82 -3.25 -11.66 12.48
C PRO A 82 -4.07 -11.30 11.23
N ALA A 83 -4.32 -10.01 11.05
CA ALA A 83 -4.84 -9.50 9.78
C ALA A 83 -3.83 -9.76 8.65
N LEU A 84 -4.33 -9.98 7.44
CA LEU A 84 -3.45 -10.15 6.29
C LEU A 84 -2.72 -8.84 5.97
N PRO A 85 -1.48 -8.91 5.44
CA PRO A 85 -0.79 -7.74 4.94
C PRO A 85 -1.63 -7.03 3.87
N GLU A 86 -1.64 -5.70 3.92
CA GLU A 86 -2.32 -4.83 2.96
C GLU A 86 -1.36 -3.76 2.45
N ILE A 87 -1.60 -3.30 1.23
CA ILE A 87 -0.97 -2.10 0.69
C ILE A 87 -1.99 -0.97 0.79
N LEU A 88 -1.57 0.16 1.35
CA LEU A 88 -2.33 1.39 1.35
C LEU A 88 -1.46 2.54 0.85
N ILE A 89 -1.97 3.29 -0.11
CA ILE A 89 -1.37 4.53 -0.58
C ILE A 89 -2.44 5.61 -0.52
N GLU A 90 -2.17 6.69 0.20
CA GLU A 90 -3.04 7.85 0.30
C GLU A 90 -2.30 9.09 -0.19
N LEU A 91 -2.94 9.85 -1.05
CA LEU A 91 -2.46 11.12 -1.56
C LEU A 91 -3.48 12.19 -1.21
N TYR A 92 -3.09 13.05 -0.28
CA TYR A 92 -3.89 14.17 0.17
C TYR A 92 -3.58 15.34 -0.75
N LEU A 93 -4.62 16.06 -1.15
CA LEU A 93 -4.53 17.16 -2.09
C LEU A 93 -4.96 18.47 -1.43
N ASN A 94 -4.47 19.58 -1.98
CA ASN A 94 -4.91 20.91 -1.56
C ASN A 94 -6.42 21.08 -1.74
N ASP A 95 -6.98 21.87 -0.83
CA ASP A 95 -8.37 22.29 -0.87
C ASP A 95 -8.59 23.39 -1.93
N HIS A 96 -8.73 22.97 -3.19
CA HIS A 96 -9.06 23.85 -4.31
C HIS A 96 -10.43 23.50 -4.88
N ALA A 97 -11.12 24.50 -5.44
CA ALA A 97 -12.46 24.34 -6.01
C ALA A 97 -12.54 23.19 -7.04
N GLU A 98 -11.50 23.06 -7.88
CA GLU A 98 -11.40 22.02 -8.91
C GLU A 98 -11.23 20.60 -8.34
N LEU A 99 -10.72 20.49 -7.12
CA LEU A 99 -10.44 19.21 -6.45
C LEU A 99 -11.56 18.80 -5.48
N GLN A 100 -12.61 19.63 -5.32
CA GLN A 100 -13.75 19.32 -4.43
C GLN A 100 -14.46 18.02 -4.80
N VAL A 101 -14.43 17.63 -6.08
CA VAL A 101 -14.99 16.34 -6.53
C VAL A 101 -14.29 15.13 -5.89
N LEU A 102 -13.06 15.31 -5.41
CA LEU A 102 -12.28 14.31 -4.70
C LEU A 102 -12.33 14.50 -3.17
N CYS A 103 -13.15 15.43 -2.67
CA CYS A 103 -13.23 15.71 -1.24
C CYS A 103 -13.99 14.61 -0.50
N GLY A 104 -13.39 14.11 0.57
CA GLY A 104 -14.01 13.12 1.43
C GLY A 104 -13.25 12.94 2.74
N ALA A 105 -13.82 12.13 3.61
CA ALA A 105 -13.21 11.68 4.86
C ALA A 105 -12.64 10.26 4.73
N VAL A 106 -12.19 9.88 3.52
CA VAL A 106 -11.71 8.54 3.19
C VAL A 106 -10.19 8.52 3.25
N ASN A 107 -9.67 8.65 4.47
CA ASN A 107 -8.26 8.57 4.78
C ASN A 107 -8.06 8.12 6.23
N THR A 108 -6.82 7.82 6.58
CA THR A 108 -6.47 7.19 7.86
C THR A 108 -5.98 8.17 8.92
N ASP A 109 -6.20 9.48 8.73
CA ASP A 109 -5.92 10.47 9.76
C ASP A 109 -6.84 10.32 10.98
N VAL A 110 -6.27 10.63 12.14
CA VAL A 110 -6.98 10.62 13.43
C VAL A 110 -6.66 11.94 14.16
N PRO A 111 -7.64 12.84 14.37
CA PRO A 111 -9.02 12.76 13.87
C PRO A 111 -9.09 12.78 12.34
N THR A 112 -10.15 12.19 11.78
CA THR A 112 -10.33 12.10 10.33
C THR A 112 -10.33 13.47 9.68
N ASN A 113 -9.53 13.61 8.63
CA ASN A 113 -9.40 14.85 7.88
C ASN A 113 -10.36 14.84 6.69
N ALA A 114 -11.30 15.78 6.62
CA ALA A 114 -12.11 15.96 5.43
C ALA A 114 -11.35 16.84 4.44
N CYS A 115 -10.79 16.23 3.38
CA CYS A 115 -10.03 16.95 2.37
C CYS A 115 -10.11 16.26 1.01
N PRO A 116 -9.81 16.98 -0.09
CA PRO A 116 -9.55 16.37 -1.38
C PRO A 116 -8.42 15.34 -1.29
N GLY A 117 -8.63 14.17 -1.90
CA GLY A 117 -7.60 13.13 -1.90
C GLY A 117 -7.98 11.92 -2.73
N VAL A 118 -7.00 11.07 -2.98
CA VAL A 118 -7.20 9.75 -3.56
C VAL A 118 -6.50 8.71 -2.69
N PHE A 119 -7.04 7.50 -2.68
CA PHE A 119 -6.41 6.38 -2.02
C PHE A 119 -6.47 5.15 -2.91
N LEU A 120 -5.45 4.30 -2.80
CA LEU A 120 -5.46 2.95 -3.31
C LEU A 120 -5.23 2.01 -2.14
N ARG A 121 -6.08 1.00 -2.03
CA ARG A 121 -5.91 -0.08 -1.06
C ARG A 121 -5.96 -1.42 -1.78
N ILE A 122 -4.93 -2.23 -1.57
CA ILE A 122 -4.87 -3.61 -2.05
C ILE A 122 -4.87 -4.50 -0.81
N PHE A 123 -5.87 -5.37 -0.72
CA PHE A 123 -6.04 -6.28 0.40
C PHE A 123 -6.60 -7.61 -0.13
N PRO A 124 -6.30 -8.74 0.52
CA PRO A 124 -6.83 -10.02 0.08
C PRO A 124 -8.35 -10.08 0.21
N ASN A 125 -9.01 -10.65 -0.79
CA ASN A 125 -10.46 -10.87 -0.73
C ASN A 125 -10.79 -11.87 0.39
N HIS A 126 -11.71 -11.47 1.26
CA HIS A 126 -12.16 -12.25 2.41
C HIS A 126 -12.77 -13.62 2.03
N GLU A 127 -13.34 -13.73 0.84
CA GLU A 127 -13.95 -14.98 0.33
C GLU A 127 -12.92 -16.11 0.14
N TYR A 128 -11.64 -15.76 0.02
CA TYR A 128 -10.57 -16.72 -0.18
C TYR A 128 -9.79 -17.03 1.11
N GLN A 129 -10.27 -16.55 2.27
CA GLN A 129 -9.59 -16.76 3.55
C GLN A 129 -9.42 -18.25 3.87
N ASP A 130 -10.42 -19.09 3.61
CA ASP A 130 -10.34 -20.53 3.88
C ASP A 130 -9.27 -21.21 3.00
N MET A 131 -9.20 -20.84 1.72
CA MET A 131 -8.17 -21.34 0.81
C MET A 131 -6.77 -20.89 1.23
N LEU A 132 -6.65 -19.63 1.67
CA LEU A 132 -5.39 -19.06 2.13
C LEU A 132 -4.95 -19.70 3.46
N ASP A 133 -5.87 -19.96 4.38
CA ASP A 133 -5.63 -20.68 5.63
C ASP A 133 -5.15 -22.12 5.36
N GLU A 134 -5.77 -22.81 4.40
CA GLU A 134 -5.37 -24.15 4.00
C GLU A 134 -4.01 -24.16 3.27
N TRP A 135 -3.75 -23.18 2.40
CA TRP A 135 -2.45 -23.00 1.76
C TRP A 135 -1.34 -22.74 2.79
N LEU A 136 -1.60 -21.86 3.76
CA LEU A 136 -0.68 -21.55 4.86
C LEU A 136 -0.38 -22.81 5.71
N ARG A 137 -1.39 -23.59 6.09
CA ARG A 137 -1.16 -24.87 6.80
C ARG A 137 -0.20 -25.79 6.06
N ARG A 138 -0.27 -25.83 4.73
CA ARG A 138 0.55 -26.70 3.88
C ARG A 138 1.95 -26.14 3.57
N HIS A 139 2.13 -24.82 3.60
CA HIS A 139 3.33 -24.15 3.05
C HIS A 139 4.08 -23.23 4.03
N CYS A 140 3.68 -23.13 5.31
CA CYS A 140 4.36 -22.33 6.36
C CYS A 140 5.83 -22.72 6.65
N ILE A 141 6.47 -23.57 5.85
CA ILE A 141 7.87 -23.99 6.00
C ILE A 141 8.84 -23.08 5.20
N ASN A 142 8.40 -22.37 4.15
CA ASN A 142 9.32 -21.75 3.16
C ASN A 142 9.23 -20.23 2.94
N SER A 143 8.57 -19.46 3.82
CA SER A 143 8.57 -17.98 3.78
C SER A 143 8.17 -17.34 2.44
N GLN A 144 7.39 -18.04 1.60
CA GLN A 144 6.86 -17.45 0.36
C GLN A 144 5.58 -16.65 0.66
N PRO A 145 5.41 -15.46 0.05
CA PRO A 145 4.16 -14.73 0.16
C PRO A 145 3.02 -15.49 -0.54
N PRO A 146 1.77 -15.38 -0.07
CA PRO A 146 0.64 -16.04 -0.70
C PRO A 146 0.44 -15.53 -2.14
N PRO A 147 -0.05 -16.38 -3.06
CA PRO A 147 -0.34 -15.96 -4.43
C PRO A 147 -1.39 -14.83 -4.44
N PRO A 148 -1.34 -13.93 -5.43
CA PRO A 148 -2.33 -12.88 -5.56
C PRO A 148 -3.68 -13.53 -5.88
N LEU A 149 -4.62 -13.42 -4.94
CA LEU A 149 -6.00 -13.89 -5.13
C LEU A 149 -6.76 -12.76 -5.84
N ALA A 150 -6.70 -12.75 -7.17
CA ALA A 150 -7.36 -11.75 -8.00
C ALA A 150 -8.47 -12.42 -8.84
N HIS A 151 -9.68 -11.88 -8.75
CA HIS A 151 -10.72 -11.95 -9.78
C HIS A 151 -11.25 -10.53 -9.99
#